data_AF-A0A1B6HAX3-F1
#
_entry.id   AF-A0A1B6HAX3-F1
#
_cell.length_a   1.000
_cell.length_b   1.000
_cell.length_c   1.000
_cell.angle_alpha   90.00
_cell.angle_beta   90.00
_cell.angle_gamma   90.00
#
_symmetry.space_group_name_H-M   'P 1'
#
loop_
_entity.id
_entity.type
_entity.pdbx_description
1 polymer ?
#
loop_
_entity_poly.entity_id
_entity_poly.type
_entity_poly.pdbx_seq_one_letter_code
_entity_poly.pdbx_strand_id
1 'polypeptide(L)'
;MLILFVLLCLVAATCGQGNSVFIPQCANNDHCPLDHACVAQSCEDPCVGTCGSNSTCHVRFHIPSCVCPSGYTGDPLIACIPQVQPQCTANDHCPLDRACVGQRCKDPCVGTCGSNSTCHVRFHIPSC
;
A
#
# COMPACT_ATOMS: atom_id res chain seq x y z
N MET A 1 35.86 -59.01 26.05
CA MET A 1 34.40 -58.80 25.90
C MET A 1 33.98 -57.32 25.89
N LEU A 2 34.89 -56.37 25.63
CA LEU A 2 34.58 -54.92 25.65
C LEU A 2 34.71 -54.20 24.29
N ILE A 3 34.89 -54.96 23.19
CA ILE A 3 35.16 -54.38 21.84
C ILE A 3 34.00 -54.65 20.86
N LEU A 4 33.02 -55.51 21.21
CA LEU A 4 31.90 -55.86 20.31
C LEU A 4 30.68 -54.93 20.43
N PHE A 5 30.62 -54.04 21.42
CA PHE A 5 29.49 -53.11 21.61
C PHE A 5 29.67 -51.74 20.94
N VAL A 6 30.89 -51.38 20.51
CA VAL A 6 31.16 -50.06 19.91
C VAL A 6 30.63 -49.96 18.46
N LEU A 7 30.33 -51.09 17.81
CA LEU A 7 29.88 -51.11 16.41
C LEU A 7 28.36 -51.00 16.22
N LEU A 8 27.55 -50.97 17.29
CA LEU A 8 26.08 -50.84 17.20
C LEU A 8 25.57 -49.39 17.18
N CYS A 9 26.44 -48.39 17.37
CA CYS A 9 26.04 -46.98 17.35
C CYS A 9 25.98 -46.35 15.94
N LEU A 10 26.19 -47.10 14.86
CA LEU A 10 26.17 -46.54 13.50
C LEU A 10 24.81 -46.65 12.79
N VAL A 11 23.80 -47.32 13.37
CA VAL A 11 22.50 -47.48 12.70
C VAL A 11 21.35 -47.48 13.70
N ALA A 12 20.95 -46.29 14.14
CA ALA A 12 19.55 -45.96 14.43
C ALA A 12 19.41 -44.45 14.68
N ALA A 13 19.09 -43.72 13.61
CA ALA A 13 18.42 -42.45 13.71
C ALA A 13 17.11 -42.62 14.50
N THR A 14 17.00 -42.01 15.69
CA THR A 14 15.70 -41.63 16.25
C THR A 14 15.80 -40.22 16.82
N CYS A 15 14.74 -39.46 16.54
CA CYS A 15 14.67 -38.00 16.58
C CYS A 15 14.81 -37.41 17.99
N GLY A 16 15.32 -36.16 18.06
CA GLY A 16 14.96 -35.22 19.12
C GLY A 16 15.91 -35.11 20.31
N GLN A 17 17.07 -34.49 20.13
CA GLN A 17 17.81 -33.87 21.24
C GLN A 17 17.82 -32.35 21.04
N GLY A 18 16.84 -31.69 21.66
CA GLY A 18 16.63 -30.26 21.62
C GLY A 18 15.35 -29.97 22.38
N ASN A 19 15.43 -29.98 23.71
CA ASN A 19 14.28 -29.72 24.57
C ASN A 19 14.02 -28.20 24.58
N SER A 20 13.59 -27.66 23.44
CA SER A 20 13.09 -26.30 23.34
C SER A 20 11.70 -26.30 23.96
N VAL A 21 11.61 -26.11 25.28
CA VAL A 21 10.34 -25.78 25.93
C VAL A 21 9.87 -24.49 25.24
N PHE A 22 8.90 -24.62 24.34
CA PHE A 22 8.31 -23.50 23.64
C PHE A 22 7.38 -22.81 24.64
N ILE A 23 7.91 -21.81 25.35
CA ILE A 23 7.11 -20.92 26.18
C ILE A 23 6.50 -19.90 25.22
N PRO A 24 5.17 -19.94 24.99
CA PRO A 24 4.53 -18.95 24.14
C PRO A 24 4.69 -17.57 24.75
N GLN A 25 4.96 -16.55 23.94
CA GLN A 25 4.99 -15.16 24.42
C GLN A 25 3.58 -14.66 24.76
N CYS A 26 2.57 -15.15 24.04
CA CYS A 26 1.17 -14.82 24.25
C CYS A 26 0.27 -16.05 24.03
N ALA A 27 -0.85 -16.10 24.77
CA ALA A 27 -1.93 -17.06 24.53
C ALA A 27 -3.11 -16.42 23.79
N ASN A 28 -3.29 -15.10 23.97
CA ASN A 28 -4.30 -14.28 23.32
C ASN A 28 -3.78 -12.83 23.19
N ASN A 29 -4.55 -11.98 22.51
CA ASN A 29 -4.19 -10.59 22.25
C ASN A 29 -3.99 -9.76 23.54
N ASP A 30 -4.71 -10.05 24.63
CA ASP A 30 -4.63 -9.29 25.89
C ASP A 30 -3.26 -9.37 26.58
N HIS A 31 -2.43 -10.37 26.21
CA HIS A 31 -1.07 -10.50 26.70
C HIS A 31 -0.05 -9.67 25.91
N CYS A 32 -0.47 -9.06 24.80
CA CYS A 32 0.35 -8.19 23.98
C CYS A 32 0.05 -6.71 24.28
N PRO A 33 1.00 -5.80 23.99
CA PRO A 33 0.71 -4.37 23.89
C PRO A 33 -0.41 -4.08 22.88
N LEU A 34 -1.12 -2.95 23.05
CA LEU A 34 -2.28 -2.57 22.21
C LEU A 34 -1.97 -2.42 20.71
N ASP A 35 -0.71 -2.21 20.37
CA ASP A 35 -0.17 -2.07 19.01
C ASP A 35 0.32 -3.39 18.39
N HIS A 36 0.24 -4.52 19.12
CA HIS A 36 0.68 -5.84 18.64
C HIS A 36 -0.45 -6.86 18.75
N ALA A 37 -0.47 -7.90 17.93
CA ALA A 37 -1.44 -9.00 18.02
C ALA A 37 -0.74 -10.33 18.32
N CYS A 38 -1.46 -11.26 18.95
CA CYS A 38 -0.94 -12.60 19.20
C CYS A 38 -1.04 -13.45 17.93
N VAL A 39 0.06 -13.58 17.21
CA VAL A 39 0.18 -14.34 15.96
C VAL A 39 1.11 -15.51 16.21
N ALA A 40 0.63 -16.75 15.99
CA ALA A 40 1.41 -17.96 16.19
C ALA A 40 2.16 -18.02 17.55
N GLN A 41 1.49 -17.57 18.63
CA GLN A 41 2.04 -17.52 20.00
C GLN A 41 3.19 -16.52 20.22
N SER A 42 3.33 -15.53 19.33
CA SER A 42 4.25 -14.40 19.37
C SER A 42 3.48 -13.07 19.30
N CYS A 43 3.95 -12.02 19.97
CA CYS A 43 3.38 -10.68 19.81
C CYS A 43 4.00 -10.01 18.59
N GLU A 44 3.23 -9.87 17.52
CA GLU A 44 3.70 -9.32 16.23
C GLU A 44 2.90 -8.10 15.83
N ASP A 45 3.50 -7.23 15.01
CA ASP A 45 2.80 -6.10 14.42
C ASP A 45 1.82 -6.60 13.33
N PRO A 46 0.49 -6.46 13.53
CA PRO A 46 -0.50 -6.95 12.58
C PRO A 46 -0.59 -6.11 11.31
N CYS A 47 0.18 -5.01 11.17
CA CYS A 47 0.23 -4.19 9.97
C CYS A 47 1.07 -4.80 8.85
N VAL A 48 2.06 -5.65 9.18
CA VAL A 48 3.00 -6.18 8.20
C VAL A 48 2.27 -7.09 7.21
N GLY A 49 2.17 -6.64 5.95
CA GLY A 49 1.51 -7.39 4.87
C GLY A 49 -0.03 -7.31 4.83
N THR A 50 -0.64 -6.52 5.71
CA THR A 50 -2.11 -6.40 5.80
C THR A 50 -2.69 -5.32 4.89
N CYS A 51 -2.01 -4.18 4.77
CA CYS A 51 -2.55 -3.01 4.05
C CYS A 51 -1.95 -2.85 2.64
N GLY A 52 -2.71 -2.19 1.77
CA GLY A 52 -2.33 -1.94 0.38
C GLY A 52 -1.26 -0.86 0.21
N SER A 53 -0.80 -0.67 -1.03
CA SER A 53 0.24 0.32 -1.36
C SER A 53 -0.19 1.76 -1.03
N ASN A 54 0.72 2.59 -0.52
CA ASN A 54 0.47 3.99 -0.10
C ASN A 54 -0.65 4.17 0.95
N SER A 55 -1.06 3.11 1.63
CA SER A 55 -1.97 3.20 2.77
C SER A 55 -1.19 3.41 4.07
N THR A 56 -1.84 3.99 5.07
CA THR A 56 -1.35 4.06 6.45
C THR A 56 -2.06 2.99 7.26
N CYS A 57 -1.29 2.20 8.01
CA CYS A 57 -1.84 1.22 8.94
C CYS A 57 -1.89 1.79 10.35
N HIS A 58 -3.01 1.55 11.04
CA HIS A 58 -3.20 1.88 12.44
C HIS A 58 -3.66 0.63 13.19
N VAL A 59 -2.98 0.28 14.27
CA VAL A 59 -3.42 -0.80 15.15
C VAL A 59 -4.28 -0.23 16.27
N ARG A 60 -5.49 -0.76 16.42
CA ARG A 60 -6.34 -0.48 17.59
C ARG A 60 -6.90 -1.78 18.15
N PHE A 61 -6.69 -2.00 19.44
CA PHE A 61 -7.14 -3.21 20.12
C PHE A 61 -6.68 -4.48 19.38
N HIS A 62 -5.39 -4.52 19.00
CA HIS A 62 -4.79 -5.65 18.29
C HIS A 62 -5.36 -5.90 16.88
N ILE A 63 -6.17 -4.98 16.35
CA ILE A 63 -6.79 -5.06 15.02
C ILE A 63 -6.14 -4.00 14.11
N PRO A 64 -5.57 -4.41 12.96
CA PRO A 64 -5.04 -3.47 11.97
C PRO A 64 -6.19 -2.80 11.20
N SER A 65 -6.06 -1.49 11.01
CA SER A 65 -6.99 -0.67 10.23
C SER A 65 -6.19 0.10 9.19
N CYS A 66 -6.53 -0.12 7.93
CA CYS A 66 -5.87 0.52 6.79
C CYS A 66 -6.66 1.75 6.36
N VAL A 67 -5.98 2.88 6.17
CA VAL A 67 -6.60 4.14 5.72
C VAL A 67 -5.74 4.82 4.66
N CYS A 68 -6.37 5.49 3.70
CA CYS A 68 -5.64 6.34 2.78
C CYS A 68 -5.26 7.66 3.47
N PRO A 69 -3.98 8.09 3.39
CA PRO A 69 -3.56 9.36 3.96
C PRO A 69 -4.21 10.55 3.24
N SER A 70 -4.18 11.72 3.86
CA SER A 70 -4.74 12.94 3.27
C SER A 70 -4.16 13.22 1.89
N GLY A 71 -5.03 13.54 0.92
CA GLY A 71 -4.62 13.74 -0.47
C GLY A 71 -4.50 12.44 -1.27
N TYR A 72 -4.90 11.29 -0.71
CA TYR A 72 -5.05 10.02 -1.41
C TYR A 72 -6.48 9.50 -1.32
N THR A 73 -6.88 8.68 -2.28
CA THR A 73 -8.19 8.02 -2.37
C THR A 73 -8.04 6.61 -2.93
N GLY A 74 -9.11 5.82 -2.95
CA GLY A 74 -9.09 4.42 -3.40
C GLY A 74 -9.37 3.43 -2.27
N ASP A 75 -9.00 2.16 -2.50
CA ASP A 75 -9.17 1.08 -1.53
C ASP A 75 -7.88 0.90 -0.71
N PRO A 76 -7.89 1.18 0.61
CA PRO A 76 -6.69 1.08 1.44
C PRO A 76 -6.17 -0.35 1.64
N LEU A 77 -6.95 -1.38 1.32
CA LEU A 77 -6.49 -2.78 1.34
C LEU A 77 -5.75 -3.16 0.05
N ILE A 78 -6.01 -2.45 -1.06
CA ILE A 78 -5.41 -2.74 -2.36
C ILE A 78 -4.32 -1.70 -2.66
N ALA A 79 -4.73 -0.44 -2.84
CA ALA A 79 -3.85 0.68 -3.11
C ALA A 79 -4.58 2.02 -2.92
N CYS A 80 -3.90 2.95 -2.28
CA CYS A 80 -4.26 4.37 -2.27
C CYS A 80 -3.55 5.09 -3.43
N ILE A 81 -4.31 5.88 -4.17
CA ILE A 81 -3.84 6.70 -5.29
C ILE A 81 -3.94 8.19 -4.94
N PRO A 82 -3.03 9.05 -5.43
CA PRO A 82 -3.12 10.49 -5.21
C PRO A 82 -4.46 11.05 -5.70
N GLN A 83 -5.17 11.73 -4.82
CA GLN A 83 -6.37 12.47 -5.13
C GLN A 83 -5.98 13.79 -5.81
N VAL A 84 -5.93 13.79 -7.13
CA VAL A 84 -5.68 15.00 -7.91
C VAL A 84 -6.91 15.90 -7.82
N GLN A 85 -6.77 17.06 -7.19
CA GLN A 85 -7.81 18.08 -7.24
C GLN A 85 -7.90 18.65 -8.67
N PRO A 86 -9.12 18.86 -9.20
CA PRO A 86 -9.30 19.48 -10.50
C PRO A 86 -8.72 20.90 -10.45
N GLN A 87 -7.91 21.27 -11.45
CA GLN A 87 -7.47 22.66 -11.60
C GLN A 87 -8.63 23.55 -12.08
N CYS A 88 -9.57 22.95 -12.83
CA CYS A 88 -10.75 23.61 -13.36
C CYS A 88 -11.91 22.61 -13.45
N THR A 89 -13.13 23.12 -13.34
CA THR A 89 -14.38 22.37 -13.63
C THR A 89 -15.16 23.01 -14.78
N ALA A 90 -14.82 24.26 -15.13
CA ALA A 90 -15.37 25.02 -16.24
C ALA A 90 -14.27 25.91 -16.85
N ASN A 91 -14.51 26.41 -18.07
CA ASN A 91 -13.52 27.18 -18.83
C ASN A 91 -13.16 28.52 -18.17
N ASP A 92 -14.12 29.15 -17.51
CA ASP A 92 -13.98 30.42 -16.77
C ASP A 92 -13.05 30.33 -15.56
N HIS A 93 -12.75 29.11 -15.07
CA HIS A 93 -11.73 28.88 -14.04
C HIS A 93 -10.30 28.94 -14.60
N CYS A 94 -10.14 28.98 -15.93
CA CYS A 94 -8.86 29.08 -16.60
C CYS A 94 -8.59 30.51 -17.11
N PRO A 95 -7.33 30.87 -17.36
CA PRO A 95 -6.98 32.05 -18.15
C PRO A 95 -7.66 32.04 -19.53
N LEU A 96 -7.92 33.23 -20.10
CA LEU A 96 -8.64 33.39 -21.38
C LEU A 96 -7.97 32.69 -22.57
N ASP A 97 -6.66 32.44 -22.50
CA ASP A 97 -5.84 31.73 -23.48
C ASP A 97 -5.83 30.20 -23.28
N ARG A 98 -6.60 29.65 -22.33
CA ARG A 98 -6.65 28.21 -22.01
C ARG A 98 -8.08 27.72 -21.85
N ALA A 99 -8.30 26.42 -22.05
CA ALA A 99 -9.60 25.77 -21.83
C ALA A 99 -9.50 24.67 -20.78
N CYS A 100 -10.64 24.36 -20.15
CA CYS A 100 -10.72 23.27 -19.19
C CYS A 100 -10.89 21.94 -19.91
N VAL A 101 -9.82 21.14 -19.98
CA VAL A 101 -9.79 19.86 -20.68
C VAL A 101 -9.30 18.77 -19.73
N GLY A 102 -10.19 17.85 -19.35
CA GLY A 102 -9.88 16.78 -18.41
C GLY A 102 -9.46 17.32 -17.04
N GLN A 103 -10.23 18.30 -16.51
CA GLN A 103 -10.00 18.93 -15.21
C GLN A 103 -8.66 19.69 -15.08
N ARG A 104 -8.05 20.06 -16.21
CA ARG A 104 -6.79 20.83 -16.27
C ARG A 104 -6.89 21.95 -17.31
N CYS A 105 -6.28 23.10 -17.02
CA CYS A 105 -6.21 24.21 -17.96
C CYS A 105 -5.13 23.93 -19.02
N LYS A 106 -5.56 23.59 -20.23
CA LYS A 106 -4.69 23.25 -21.37
C LYS A 106 -4.90 24.25 -22.50
N ASP A 107 -3.88 24.40 -23.34
CA ASP A 107 -4.00 25.14 -24.59
C ASP A 107 -4.93 24.37 -25.54
N PRO A 108 -6.09 24.95 -25.94
CA PRO A 108 -7.03 24.28 -26.82
C PRO A 108 -6.56 24.24 -28.28
N CYS A 109 -5.44 24.87 -28.67
CA CYS A 109 -4.93 24.84 -30.04
C CYS A 109 -4.24 23.51 -30.41
N VAL A 110 -3.71 22.78 -29.42
CA VAL A 110 -2.91 21.57 -29.66
C VAL A 110 -3.77 20.48 -30.29
N GLY A 111 -3.56 20.22 -31.58
CA GLY A 111 -4.23 19.16 -32.34
C GLY A 111 -5.60 19.53 -32.93
N THR A 112 -6.00 20.80 -32.87
CA THR A 112 -7.31 21.25 -33.38
C THR A 112 -7.24 21.86 -34.78
N CYS A 113 -6.17 22.60 -35.07
CA CYS A 113 -5.98 23.30 -36.34
C CYS A 113 -5.17 22.47 -37.34
N GLY A 114 -5.44 22.63 -38.64
CA GLY A 114 -4.78 21.90 -39.72
C GLY A 114 -3.36 22.39 -40.03
N SER A 115 -2.63 21.64 -40.86
CA SER A 115 -1.27 22.01 -41.28
C SER A 115 -1.24 23.42 -41.90
N ASN A 116 -0.26 24.23 -41.49
CA ASN A 116 -0.05 25.60 -41.99
C ASN A 116 -1.16 26.62 -41.64
N SER A 117 -1.99 26.33 -40.64
CA SER A 117 -2.97 27.29 -40.09
C SER A 117 -2.46 27.91 -38.79
N THR A 118 -2.75 29.20 -38.59
CA THR A 118 -2.42 29.91 -37.34
C THR A 118 -3.59 29.73 -36.38
N CYS A 119 -3.31 29.26 -35.16
CA CYS A 119 -4.33 29.13 -34.12
C CYS A 119 -4.31 30.33 -33.16
N HIS A 120 -5.48 30.86 -32.87
CA HIS A 120 -5.71 31.88 -31.85
C HIS A 120 -6.77 31.42 -30.87
N VAL A 121 -6.51 31.58 -29.57
CA VAL A 121 -7.50 31.29 -28.53
C VAL A 121 -8.33 32.54 -28.27
N ARG A 122 -9.65 32.46 -28.43
CA ARG A 122 -10.60 33.52 -28.07
C ARG A 122 -11.64 32.95 -27.11
N PHE A 123 -11.67 33.47 -25.89
CA PHE A 123 -12.61 33.02 -24.84
C PHE A 123 -12.60 31.49 -24.66
N HIS A 124 -11.41 30.91 -24.46
CA HIS A 124 -11.22 29.46 -24.29
C HIS A 124 -11.52 28.59 -25.53
N ILE A 125 -11.84 29.20 -26.68
CA ILE A 125 -12.15 28.50 -27.94
C ILE A 125 -10.98 28.69 -28.92
N PRO A 126 -10.46 27.61 -29.53
CA PRO A 126 -9.45 27.71 -30.57
C PRO A 126 -10.09 28.15 -31.89
N SER A 127 -9.49 29.14 -32.56
CA SER A 127 -9.85 29.58 -33.90
C SER A 127 -8.64 29.43 -34.81
N CYS A 128 -8.84 28.69 -35.89
CA CYS A 128 -8.07 28.79 -37.13
C CYS A 128 -8.91 29.62 -38.12
#